data_AF-A0A7S2VTI3-F1
#
_entry.id   AF-A0A7S2VTI3-F1
#
_cell.length_a   1.000
_cell.length_b   1.000
_cell.length_c   1.000
_cell.angle_alpha   90.00
_cell.angle_beta   90.00
_cell.angle_gamma   90.00
#
_symmetry.space_group_name_H-M   'P 1'
#
loop_
_entity.id
_entity.type
_entity.pdbx_description
1 polymer ?
#
loop_
_entity_poly.entity_id
_entity_poly.type
_entity_poly.pdbx_seq_one_letter_code
_entity_poly.pdbx_strand_id
1 'polypeptide(L)'
;PRGALARARLRRGPAASDRAAMAAPPNLMAGMEGLSQRDQHAVLQQLNDMQMAESMGTYNNLVERCFNECVSDFRTKALQQSEEACVKRCVQKFMSFSQRVALRFQEKQQQLNQKMSG
;
A
#
# COMPACT_ATOMS: atom_id res chain seq x y z
N PRO A 1 -56.06 -4.83 -2.44
CA PRO A 1 -55.17 -3.91 -3.22
C PRO A 1 -53.96 -3.45 -2.39
N ARG A 2 -52.86 -4.20 -2.54
CA ARG A 2 -51.43 -3.84 -2.43
C ARG A 2 -51.05 -2.63 -1.55
N GLY A 3 -50.72 -2.89 -0.28
CA GLY A 3 -49.82 -2.06 0.52
C GLY A 3 -48.36 -2.35 0.13
N ALA A 4 -47.65 -1.32 -0.32
CA ALA A 4 -46.30 -1.42 -0.85
C ALA A 4 -45.24 -1.52 0.26
N LEU A 5 -44.49 -2.62 0.27
CA LEU A 5 -43.26 -2.82 1.04
C LEU A 5 -42.18 -1.86 0.54
N ALA A 6 -41.89 -0.80 1.29
CA ALA A 6 -40.71 0.04 1.07
C ALA A 6 -39.44 -0.71 1.52
N ARG A 7 -38.74 -1.32 0.56
CA ARG A 7 -37.40 -1.88 0.77
C ARG A 7 -36.40 -0.76 1.05
N ALA A 8 -36.05 -0.56 2.32
CA ALA A 8 -34.88 0.23 2.70
C ALA A 8 -33.61 -0.49 2.20
N ARG A 9 -33.00 0.01 1.12
CA ARG A 9 -31.66 -0.41 0.70
C ARG A 9 -30.65 0.18 1.67
N LEU A 10 -30.29 -0.57 2.71
CA LEU A 10 -29.07 -0.32 3.48
C LEU A 10 -27.89 -0.40 2.51
N ARG A 11 -27.27 0.74 2.22
CA ARG A 11 -25.97 0.80 1.53
C ARG A 11 -24.96 0.12 2.44
N ARG A 12 -24.54 -1.11 2.09
CA ARG A 12 -23.38 -1.78 2.69
C ARG A 12 -22.16 -0.87 2.50
N GLY A 13 -21.72 -0.22 3.58
CA GLY A 13 -20.39 0.35 3.66
C GLY A 13 -19.33 -0.76 3.60
N PRO A 14 -18.08 -0.45 3.21
CA PRO A 14 -17.04 -1.46 3.20
C PRO A 14 -16.81 -1.94 4.64
N ALA A 15 -16.77 -3.25 4.81
CA ALA A 15 -16.54 -3.88 6.10
C ALA A 15 -15.20 -3.42 6.68
N ALA A 16 -15.25 -2.80 7.85
CA ALA A 16 -14.09 -2.52 8.67
C ALA A 16 -13.60 -3.83 9.31
N SER A 17 -12.90 -4.68 8.55
CA SER A 17 -12.17 -5.83 9.10
C SER A 17 -11.14 -6.40 8.12
N ASP A 18 -10.44 -5.56 7.38
CA ASP A 18 -9.20 -5.94 6.73
C ASP A 18 -8.05 -5.16 7.38
N ARG A 19 -7.79 -5.46 8.66
CA ARG A 19 -6.44 -5.24 9.20
C ARG A 19 -5.56 -6.32 8.56
N ALA A 20 -5.21 -6.11 7.30
CA ALA A 20 -4.09 -6.81 6.69
C ALA A 20 -2.85 -6.42 7.51
N ALA A 21 -2.47 -7.30 8.42
CA ALA A 21 -1.18 -7.22 9.08
C ALA A 21 -0.13 -7.21 7.96
N MET A 22 0.64 -6.14 7.92
CA MET A 22 1.84 -6.00 7.11
C MET A 22 2.85 -7.09 7.53
N ALA A 23 2.70 -8.29 6.98
CA ALA A 23 3.67 -9.36 7.12
C ALA A 23 4.83 -9.08 6.15
N ALA A 24 6.04 -8.98 6.68
CA ALA A 24 7.25 -9.00 5.88
C ALA A 24 7.26 -10.30 5.02
N PRO A 25 7.77 -10.26 3.77
CA PRO A 25 7.82 -11.45 2.94
C PRO A 25 8.69 -12.53 3.64
N PRO A 26 8.23 -13.79 3.68
CA PRO A 26 8.87 -14.86 4.47
C PRO A 26 10.27 -15.29 3.99
N ASN A 27 10.76 -14.72 2.89
CA ASN A 27 11.93 -15.24 2.15
C ASN A 27 13.25 -14.48 2.38
N LEU A 28 13.28 -13.41 3.18
CA LEU A 28 14.50 -12.62 3.41
C LEU A 28 15.49 -13.29 4.38
N MET A 29 15.01 -14.14 5.30
CA MET A 29 15.86 -14.79 6.32
C MET A 29 16.50 -16.11 5.86
N ALA A 30 15.97 -16.74 4.81
CA ALA A 30 16.49 -18.00 4.26
C ALA A 30 17.86 -17.87 3.56
N GLY A 31 18.28 -16.64 3.24
CA GLY A 31 19.60 -16.36 2.65
C GLY A 31 20.70 -16.07 3.67
N MET A 32 20.36 -15.88 4.96
CA MET A 32 21.33 -15.49 6.01
C MET A 32 22.08 -16.67 6.62
N GLU A 33 21.62 -17.90 6.42
CA GLU A 33 22.16 -19.12 7.04
C GLU A 33 23.58 -19.48 6.54
N GLY A 34 24.00 -18.95 5.38
CA GLY A 34 25.34 -19.17 4.80
C GLY A 34 26.39 -18.12 5.16
N LEU A 35 26.05 -17.10 5.96
CA LEU A 35 26.93 -15.95 6.24
C LEU A 35 27.61 -16.05 7.61
N SER A 36 28.81 -15.46 7.72
CA SER A 36 29.49 -15.29 9.01
C SER A 36 28.66 -14.42 9.95
N GLN A 37 28.82 -14.60 11.28
CA GLN A 37 28.09 -13.82 12.28
C GLN A 37 28.33 -12.30 12.15
N ARG A 38 29.52 -11.89 11.68
CA ARG A 38 29.83 -10.49 11.37
C ARG A 38 29.05 -9.99 10.14
N ASP A 39 28.93 -10.81 9.11
CA ASP A 39 28.26 -10.46 7.86
C ASP A 39 26.74 -10.42 8.04
N GLN A 40 26.16 -11.31 8.85
CA GLN A 40 24.74 -11.25 9.23
C GLN A 40 24.39 -9.90 9.88
N HIS A 41 25.23 -9.41 10.79
CA HIS A 41 25.01 -8.12 11.43
C HIS A 41 25.07 -6.97 10.42
N ALA A 42 26.07 -6.97 9.54
CA ALA A 42 26.21 -5.95 8.50
C ALA A 42 25.02 -5.94 7.53
N VAL A 43 24.55 -7.13 7.11
CA VAL A 43 23.37 -7.27 6.25
C VAL A 43 22.11 -6.73 6.94
N LEU A 44 21.87 -7.09 8.21
CA LEU A 44 20.71 -6.60 8.96
C LEU A 44 20.69 -5.08 9.11
N GLN A 45 21.85 -4.46 9.37
CA GLN A 45 21.97 -3.00 9.43
C GLN A 45 21.62 -2.38 8.08
N GLN A 46 22.21 -2.89 7.00
CA GLN A 46 21.93 -2.39 5.66
C GLN A 46 20.46 -2.56 5.25
N LEU A 47 19.82 -3.68 5.62
CA LEU A 47 18.39 -3.90 5.36
C LEU A 47 17.51 -2.89 6.08
N ASN A 48 17.87 -2.49 7.31
CA ASN A 48 17.14 -1.46 8.05
C ASN A 48 17.27 -0.10 7.35
N ASP A 49 18.49 0.28 6.95
CA ASP A 49 18.74 1.52 6.22
C ASP A 49 17.95 1.56 4.90
N MET A 50 17.93 0.44 4.17
CA MET A 50 17.16 0.29 2.94
C MET A 50 15.65 0.43 3.19
N GLN A 51 15.11 -0.18 4.25
CA GLN A 51 13.68 -0.07 4.60
C GLN A 51 13.31 1.40 4.89
N MET A 52 14.15 2.11 5.63
CA MET A 52 13.89 3.52 5.95
C MET A 52 13.92 4.39 4.69
N ALA A 53 14.90 4.18 3.82
CA ALA A 53 15.00 4.88 2.54
C ALA A 53 13.77 4.60 1.64
N GLU A 54 13.32 3.35 1.56
CA GLU A 54 12.12 2.96 0.82
C GLU A 54 10.85 3.63 1.39
N SER A 55 10.73 3.68 2.72
CA SER A 55 9.61 4.33 3.39
C SER A 55 9.53 5.82 3.06
N MET A 56 10.67 6.52 3.14
CA MET A 56 10.77 7.93 2.78
C MET A 56 10.50 8.17 1.30
N GLY A 57 11.03 7.30 0.43
CA GLY A 57 10.74 7.35 -1.00
C GLY A 57 9.24 7.20 -1.28
N THR A 58 8.58 6.26 -0.62
CA THR A 58 7.13 6.04 -0.75
C THR A 58 6.34 7.24 -0.25
N TYR A 59 6.73 7.83 0.88
CA TYR A 59 6.10 9.03 1.43
C TYR A 59 6.19 10.21 0.45
N ASN A 60 7.38 10.51 -0.07
CA ASN A 60 7.60 11.63 -0.97
C ASN A 60 6.81 11.48 -2.28
N ASN A 61 6.82 10.29 -2.89
CA ASN A 61 6.05 10.00 -4.10
C ASN A 61 4.53 10.14 -3.86
N LEU A 62 4.06 9.71 -2.68
CA LEU A 62 2.66 9.83 -2.32
C LEU A 62 2.24 11.30 -2.16
N VAL A 63 3.07 12.10 -1.49
CA VAL A 63 2.83 13.53 -1.30
C VAL A 63 2.76 14.24 -2.66
N GLU A 64 3.75 14.03 -3.53
CA GLU A 64 3.79 14.62 -4.86
C GLU A 64 2.54 14.25 -5.68
N ARG A 65 2.19 12.96 -5.71
CA ARG A 65 1.04 12.48 -6.47
C ARG A 65 -0.27 13.08 -5.98
N CYS A 66 -0.52 13.04 -4.68
CA CYS A 66 -1.78 13.57 -4.14
C CYS A 66 -1.85 15.09 -4.25
N PHE A 67 -0.72 15.79 -4.20
CA PHE A 67 -0.69 17.22 -4.49
C PHE A 67 -1.12 17.48 -5.94
N ASN A 68 -0.48 16.83 -6.92
CA ASN A 68 -0.75 17.03 -8.35
C ASN A 68 -2.19 16.66 -8.77
N GLU A 69 -2.81 15.69 -8.09
CA GLU A 69 -4.17 15.23 -8.43
C GLU A 69 -5.28 16.03 -7.70
N CYS A 70 -5.01 16.52 -6.49
CA CYS A 70 -6.06 17.09 -5.64
C CYS A 70 -5.97 18.59 -5.42
N VAL A 71 -4.78 19.20 -5.52
CA VAL A 71 -4.58 20.63 -5.28
C VAL A 71 -4.62 21.35 -6.61
N SER A 72 -5.68 22.12 -6.83
CA SER A 72 -5.98 22.71 -8.14
C SER A 72 -6.35 24.19 -8.07
N ASP A 73 -6.72 24.70 -6.89
CA ASP A 73 -7.01 26.11 -6.69
C ASP A 73 -5.91 26.80 -5.87
N PHE A 74 -5.26 27.80 -6.48
CA PHE A 74 -4.14 28.53 -5.88
C PHE A 74 -4.54 29.94 -5.40
N ARG A 75 -5.84 30.21 -5.19
CA ARG A 75 -6.32 31.50 -4.67
C ARG A 75 -6.01 31.73 -3.19
N THR A 76 -5.79 30.66 -2.41
CA THR A 76 -5.51 30.72 -0.97
C THR A 76 -4.28 29.91 -0.58
N LYS A 77 -3.63 30.28 0.53
CA LYS A 77 -2.50 29.51 1.08
C LYS A 77 -2.94 28.25 1.84
N ALA A 78 -4.21 28.14 2.17
CA ALA A 78 -4.81 26.99 2.82
C ALA A 78 -5.56 26.15 1.80
N LEU A 79 -5.57 24.83 2.02
CA LEU A 79 -6.37 23.89 1.24
C LEU A 79 -7.86 24.16 1.47
N GLN A 80 -8.63 24.05 0.40
CA GLN A 80 -10.09 24.06 0.52
C GLN A 80 -10.58 22.72 1.08
N GLN A 81 -11.77 22.70 1.68
CA GLN A 81 -12.35 21.47 2.24
C GLN A 81 -12.49 20.35 1.20
N SER A 82 -12.75 20.71 -0.07
CA SER A 82 -12.79 19.80 -1.21
C SER A 82 -11.43 19.14 -1.47
N GLU A 83 -10.36 19.92 -1.45
CA GLU A 83 -8.99 19.46 -1.67
C GLU A 83 -8.52 18.58 -0.49
N GLU A 84 -8.81 18.98 0.75
CA GLU A 84 -8.52 18.15 1.93
C GLU A 84 -9.22 16.78 1.86
N ALA A 85 -10.50 16.78 1.47
CA ALA A 85 -11.26 15.54 1.28
C ALA A 85 -10.70 14.68 0.15
N CYS A 86 -10.23 15.30 -0.94
CA CYS A 86 -9.55 14.62 -2.04
C CYS A 86 -8.24 13.98 -1.58
N VAL A 87 -7.36 14.72 -0.90
CA VAL A 87 -6.07 14.22 -0.42
C VAL A 87 -6.24 13.00 0.49
N LYS A 88 -7.19 13.05 1.44
CA LYS A 88 -7.51 11.91 2.32
C LYS A 88 -7.89 10.65 1.53
N ARG A 89 -8.73 10.81 0.50
CA ARG A 89 -9.14 9.69 -0.39
C ARG A 89 -8.00 9.22 -1.28
N CYS A 90 -7.18 10.14 -1.79
CA CYS A 90 -6.01 9.83 -2.60
C CYS A 90 -5.03 8.94 -1.84
N VAL A 91 -4.69 9.31 -0.60
CA VAL A 91 -3.80 8.52 0.27
C VAL A 91 -4.36 7.12 0.53
N GLN A 92 -5.63 7.03 0.93
CA GLN A 92 -6.28 5.73 1.18
C GLN A 92 -6.29 4.84 -0.07
N LYS A 93 -6.59 5.44 -1.24
CA LYS A 93 -6.62 4.74 -2.52
C LYS A 93 -5.23 4.27 -2.92
N PHE A 94 -4.20 5.10 -2.80
CA PHE A 94 -2.83 4.75 -3.13
C PHE A 94 -2.35 3.56 -2.29
N MET A 95 -2.48 3.64 -0.96
CA MET A 95 -2.05 2.54 -0.08
C MET A 95 -2.77 1.22 -0.39
N SER A 96 -4.09 1.28 -0.57
CA SER A 96 -4.90 0.10 -0.92
C SER A 96 -4.55 -0.46 -2.29
N PHE A 97 -4.23 0.42 -3.25
CA PHE A 97 -3.82 0.04 -4.60
C PHE A 97 -2.43 -0.61 -4.57
N SER A 98 -1.45 -0.01 -3.91
CA SER A 98 -0.09 -0.53 -3.80
C SER A 98 -0.07 -1.93 -3.18
N GLN A 99 -0.87 -2.18 -2.13
CA GLN A 99 -1.02 -3.52 -1.57
C GLN A 99 -1.59 -4.52 -2.57
N ARG A 100 -2.64 -4.16 -3.29
CA ARG A 100 -3.23 -5.04 -4.31
C ARG A 100 -2.26 -5.33 -5.45
N VAL A 101 -1.51 -4.34 -5.90
CA VAL A 101 -0.47 -4.52 -6.93
C VAL A 101 0.61 -5.47 -6.42
N ALA A 102 1.08 -5.31 -5.18
CA ALA A 102 2.07 -6.21 -4.58
C ALA A 102 1.58 -7.67 -4.57
N LEU A 103 0.33 -7.91 -4.17
CA LEU A 103 -0.25 -9.26 -4.18
C LEU A 103 -0.29 -9.87 -5.58
N ARG A 104 -0.78 -9.12 -6.58
CA ARG A 104 -0.83 -9.60 -7.97
C ARG A 104 0.56 -9.82 -8.56
N PHE A 105 1.52 -8.99 -8.19
CA PHE A 105 2.90 -9.14 -8.61
C PHE A 105 3.51 -10.43 -8.04
N GLN A 106 3.32 -10.71 -6.75
CA GLN A 106 3.76 -11.96 -6.12
C GLN A 106 3.14 -13.19 -6.78
N GLU A 107 1.82 -13.18 -7.04
CA GLU A 107 1.14 -14.25 -7.78
C GLU A 107 1.78 -14.48 -9.16
N LYS A 108 2.11 -13.40 -9.88
CA LYS A 108 2.73 -13.50 -11.21
C LYS A 108 4.16 -14.03 -11.14
N GLN A 109 4.94 -13.59 -10.15
CA GLN A 109 6.31 -14.02 -9.95
C GLN A 109 6.38 -15.53 -9.67
N GLN A 110 5.46 -16.06 -8.87
CA GLN A 110 5.36 -17.50 -8.61
C GLN A 110 5.07 -18.30 -9.89
N GLN A 111 4.16 -17.82 -10.74
CA GLN A 111 3.88 -18.45 -12.04
C GLN A 111 5.08 -18.44 -12.97
N LEU A 112 5.86 -17.35 -12.99
CA LEU A 112 7.07 -17.26 -13.80
C LEU A 112 8.13 -18.25 -13.31
N ASN A 113 8.37 -18.33 -11.99
CA ASN A 113 9.28 -19.30 -11.42
C ASN A 113 8.87 -20.75 -11.74
N GLN A 114 7.56 -21.08 -11.66
CA GLN A 114 7.06 -22.41 -12.02
C GLN A 114 7.32 -22.76 -13.50
N LYS A 115 7.17 -21.78 -14.40
CA LYS A 115 7.45 -21.96 -15.84
C LYS A 115 8.94 -22.10 -16.17
N MET A 116 9.82 -21.63 -15.30
CA MET A 116 11.28 -21.72 -15.46
C MET A 116 11.85 -23.01 -14.85
N SER A 117 11.07 -23.75 -14.06
CA SER A 117 11.47 -25.00 -13.40
C SER A 117 10.95 -26.27 -14.09
N GLY A 118 10.36 -26.14 -15.28
CA GLY A 118 9.96 -27.25 -16.16
C GLY A 118 10.46 -27.01 -17.57
#